data_AF-A0A3D0JUH1-F1
#
_entry.id   AF-A0A3D0JUH1-F1
#
_cell.length_a   1.000
_cell.length_b   1.000
_cell.length_c   1.000
_cell.angle_alpha   90.00
_cell.angle_beta   90.00
_cell.angle_gamma   90.00
#
_symmetry.space_group_name_H-M   'P 1'
#
loop_
_entity.id
_entity.type
_entity.pdbx_description
1 polymer ?
#
loop_
_entity_poly.entity_id
_entity_poly.type
_entity_poly.pdbx_seq_one_letter_code
_entity_poly.pdbx_strand_id
1 'polypeptide(L)'
;SYGYGLSVTAVQLAHAYAALANGGGMTPLSMIRVDSKPSALQVVPPEVAKTLQGMLQQVVEAPRGVFRAQVPGYHVAGKSGTARKTNAGAKGYQTNSYRSLFAGFAPAQDPRIALVVVIDEPGKGAYYGGLISAPVFSRVMAGSLRLMNIAPDNLPPPEQKMAAAGQGGRN
;
A
#
# COMPACT_ATOMS: atom_id res chain seq x y z
N SER A 1 -0.76 -10.27 18.54
CA SER A 1 0.25 -10.98 17.72
C SER A 1 0.92 -9.98 16.78
N TYR A 2 2.23 -10.09 16.53
CA TYR A 2 3.02 -9.04 15.82
C TYR A 2 3.96 -9.60 14.72
N GLY A 3 3.67 -10.79 14.18
CA GLY A 3 4.29 -11.31 12.95
C GLY A 3 5.61 -12.09 13.11
N TYR A 4 5.98 -12.47 14.33
CA TYR A 4 7.07 -13.43 14.58
C TYR A 4 6.50 -14.83 14.85
N GLY A 5 7.31 -15.87 14.59
CA GLY A 5 6.90 -17.27 14.79
C GLY A 5 6.20 -17.91 13.58
N LEU A 6 6.11 -17.20 12.46
CA LEU A 6 5.65 -17.72 11.17
C LEU A 6 6.49 -17.13 10.04
N SER A 7 6.59 -17.87 8.93
CA SER A 7 7.33 -17.45 7.74
C SER A 7 6.37 -17.35 6.55
N VAL A 8 6.47 -16.28 5.79
CA VAL A 8 5.67 -16.04 4.58
C VAL A 8 6.55 -15.56 3.43
N THR A 9 6.13 -15.85 2.21
CA THR A 9 6.75 -15.30 1.00
C THR A 9 6.16 -13.93 0.67
N ALA A 10 6.89 -13.13 -0.12
CA ALA A 10 6.39 -11.83 -0.58
C ALA A 10 5.08 -11.96 -1.39
N VAL A 11 4.95 -13.02 -2.20
CA VAL A 11 3.75 -13.30 -2.98
C VAL A 11 2.56 -13.63 -2.09
N GLN A 12 2.74 -14.43 -1.03
CA GLN A 12 1.69 -14.70 -0.05
C GLN A 12 1.24 -13.42 0.67
N LEU A 13 2.19 -12.54 1.02
CA LEU A 13 1.85 -11.25 1.65
C LEU A 13 1.09 -10.34 0.67
N ALA A 14 1.50 -10.29 -0.60
CA ALA A 14 0.81 -9.52 -1.62
C ALA A 14 -0.62 -10.02 -1.85
N HIS A 15 -0.80 -11.35 -1.86
CA HIS A 15 -2.11 -11.97 -2.00
C HIS A 15 -3.04 -11.66 -0.82
N ALA A 16 -2.51 -11.70 0.41
CA ALA A 16 -3.27 -11.32 1.60
C ALA A 16 -3.71 -9.85 1.55
N TYR A 17 -2.82 -8.93 1.16
CA TYR A 17 -3.19 -7.52 0.97
C TYR A 17 -4.15 -7.31 -0.20
N ALA A 18 -4.06 -8.10 -1.27
CA ALA A 18 -5.03 -8.08 -2.36
C ALA A 18 -6.41 -8.54 -1.90
N ALA A 19 -6.51 -9.54 -1.02
CA ALA A 19 -7.78 -9.97 -0.45
C ALA A 19 -8.40 -8.86 0.42
N LEU A 20 -7.60 -8.19 1.27
CA LEU A 20 -8.07 -7.05 2.06
C LEU A 20 -8.52 -5.88 1.17
N ALA A 21 -7.77 -5.58 0.11
CA ALA A 21 -8.10 -4.56 -0.87
C ALA A 21 -9.42 -4.88 -1.62
N ASN A 22 -9.64 -6.15 -1.95
CA ASN A 22 -10.83 -6.65 -2.65
C ASN A 22 -12.00 -6.95 -1.69
N GLY A 23 -12.22 -6.10 -0.68
CA GLY A 23 -13.34 -6.24 0.26
C GLY A 23 -13.37 -7.57 1.02
N GLY A 24 -12.20 -8.17 1.28
CA GLY A 24 -12.08 -9.47 1.95
C GLY A 24 -12.25 -10.70 1.04
N GLY A 25 -12.43 -10.51 -0.26
CA GLY A 25 -12.51 -11.57 -1.26
C GLY A 25 -11.12 -11.97 -1.77
N MET A 26 -10.73 -13.23 -1.54
CA MET A 26 -9.46 -13.79 -2.01
C MET A 26 -9.64 -14.43 -3.39
N THR A 27 -9.19 -13.72 -4.43
CA THR A 27 -9.13 -14.24 -5.80
C THR A 27 -7.89 -15.14 -5.98
N PRO A 28 -7.96 -16.27 -6.68
CA PRO A 28 -6.79 -17.09 -7.00
C PRO A 28 -5.68 -16.30 -7.68
N LEU A 29 -4.42 -16.55 -7.28
CA LEU A 29 -3.25 -15.97 -7.95
C LEU A 29 -3.05 -16.57 -9.33
N SER A 30 -2.61 -15.75 -10.27
CA SER A 30 -2.18 -16.18 -11.60
C SER A 30 -0.95 -15.40 -12.05
N MET A 31 0.02 -16.10 -12.65
CA MET A 31 1.15 -15.49 -13.36
C MET A 31 0.93 -15.46 -14.88
N ILE A 32 -0.13 -16.10 -15.36
CA ILE A 32 -0.60 -16.02 -16.74
C ILE A 32 -1.76 -15.02 -16.81
N ARG A 33 -1.96 -14.45 -18.00
CA ARG A 33 -3.10 -13.56 -18.25
C ARG A 33 -4.41 -14.28 -17.94
N VAL A 34 -5.31 -13.59 -17.24
CA VAL A 34 -6.65 -14.06 -16.90
C VAL A 34 -7.65 -13.18 -17.63
N ASP A 35 -8.41 -13.74 -18.57
CA ASP A 35 -9.36 -12.98 -19.38
C ASP A 35 -10.74 -12.85 -18.72
N SER A 36 -11.13 -13.82 -17.89
CA SER A 36 -12.40 -13.80 -17.15
C SER A 36 -12.15 -13.63 -15.64
N LYS A 37 -12.90 -12.75 -14.99
CA LYS A 37 -12.75 -12.50 -13.55
C LYS A 37 -12.99 -13.81 -12.76
N PRO A 38 -12.00 -14.32 -12.02
CA PRO A 38 -12.20 -15.54 -11.25
C PRO A 38 -13.19 -15.30 -10.11
N SER A 39 -13.88 -16.36 -9.69
CA SER A 39 -14.65 -16.33 -8.45
C SER A 39 -13.72 -16.09 -7.26
N ALA A 40 -14.06 -15.13 -6.40
CA ALA A 40 -13.32 -14.84 -5.20
C ALA A 40 -13.90 -15.62 -4.02
N LEU A 41 -13.04 -16.21 -3.20
CA LEU A 41 -13.44 -16.82 -1.93
C LEU A 41 -13.53 -15.74 -0.86
N GLN A 42 -14.69 -15.56 -0.22
CA GLN A 42 -14.82 -14.62 0.89
C GLN A 42 -14.08 -15.15 2.13
N VAL A 43 -12.99 -14.50 2.53
CA VAL A 43 -12.16 -14.92 3.68
C VAL A 43 -12.23 -13.93 4.85
N VAL A 44 -12.63 -12.68 4.59
CA VAL A 44 -12.87 -11.65 5.61
C VAL A 44 -14.21 -10.98 5.29
N PRO A 45 -15.11 -10.72 6.25
CA PRO A 45 -16.35 -10.02 5.97
C PRO A 45 -16.12 -8.62 5.35
N PRO A 46 -16.92 -8.19 4.36
CA PRO A 46 -16.70 -6.92 3.65
C PRO A 46 -16.63 -5.68 4.56
N GLU A 47 -17.46 -5.63 5.60
CA GLU A 47 -17.50 -4.55 6.59
C GLU A 47 -16.21 -4.49 7.43
N VAL A 48 -15.65 -5.65 7.76
CA VAL A 48 -14.37 -5.75 8.48
C VAL A 48 -13.24 -5.32 7.55
N ALA A 49 -13.24 -5.79 6.30
CA ALA A 49 -12.24 -5.39 5.31
C ALA A 49 -12.26 -3.87 5.08
N LYS A 50 -13.44 -3.27 4.93
CA LYS A 50 -13.60 -1.81 4.78
C LYS A 50 -13.08 -1.04 6.00
N THR A 51 -13.35 -1.54 7.21
CA THR A 51 -12.80 -0.94 8.44
C THR A 51 -11.26 -1.02 8.45
N LEU A 52 -10.69 -2.17 8.10
CA LEU A 52 -9.25 -2.36 8.02
C LEU A 52 -8.60 -1.47 6.95
N GLN A 53 -9.23 -1.29 5.79
CA GLN A 53 -8.76 -0.38 4.74
C GLN A 53 -8.62 1.05 5.28
N GLY A 54 -9.64 1.57 5.97
CA GLY A 54 -9.60 2.89 6.60
C GLY A 54 -8.50 3.01 7.66
N MET A 55 -8.34 2.00 8.51
CA MET A 55 -7.25 1.97 9.51
C MET A 55 -5.87 1.97 8.84
N LEU A 56 -5.69 1.21 7.76
CA LEU A 56 -4.44 1.14 7.01
C LEU A 56 -4.15 2.42 6.22
N GLN A 57 -5.17 3.15 5.77
CA GLN A 57 -5.01 4.50 5.21
C GLN A 57 -4.47 5.46 6.27
N GLN A 58 -5.03 5.42 7.49
CA GLN A 58 -4.57 6.26 8.60
C GLN A 58 -3.12 5.96 9.02
N VAL A 59 -2.64 4.72 8.87
CA VAL A 59 -1.21 4.42 9.09
C VAL A 59 -0.29 5.27 8.21
N VAL A 60 -0.72 5.61 7.00
CA VAL A 60 0.06 6.42 6.05
C VAL A 60 -0.19 7.92 6.26
N GLU A 61 -1.45 8.30 6.47
CA GLU A 61 -1.89 9.71 6.40
C GLU A 61 -1.96 10.43 7.75
N ALA A 62 -2.12 9.71 8.86
CA ALA A 62 -2.26 10.33 10.18
C ALA A 62 -0.98 11.08 10.60
N PRO A 63 -1.06 12.01 11.56
CA PRO A 63 0.12 12.65 12.14
C PRO A 63 1.14 11.61 12.64
N ARG A 64 2.41 11.73 12.20
CA ARG A 64 3.50 10.75 12.44
C ARG A 64 3.29 9.38 11.78
N GLY A 65 2.39 9.29 10.81
CA GLY A 65 2.21 8.12 9.96
C GLY A 65 3.42 7.86 9.06
N VAL A 66 3.32 6.82 8.24
CA VAL A 66 4.36 6.42 7.27
C VAL A 66 4.27 7.30 6.02
N PHE A 67 4.45 8.62 6.19
CA PHE A 67 4.27 9.62 5.13
C PHE A 67 5.11 9.37 3.88
N ARG A 68 6.24 8.68 4.01
CA ARG A 68 7.09 8.26 2.88
C ARG A 68 6.42 7.27 1.93
N ALA A 69 5.32 6.65 2.33
CA ALA A 69 4.50 5.78 1.49
C ALA A 69 3.38 6.53 0.74
N GLN A 70 3.17 7.82 1.02
CA GLN A 70 2.16 8.62 0.32
C GLN A 70 2.46 8.66 -1.18
N VAL A 71 1.41 8.63 -1.98
CA VAL A 71 1.49 8.74 -3.44
C VAL A 71 0.74 10.01 -3.84
N PRO A 72 1.42 11.02 -4.44
CA PRO A 72 0.76 12.26 -4.81
C PRO A 72 -0.47 12.04 -5.70
N GLY A 73 -1.62 12.61 -5.30
CA GLY A 73 -2.91 12.47 -5.99
C GLY A 73 -3.72 11.23 -5.61
N TYR A 74 -3.18 10.32 -4.79
CA TYR A 74 -3.90 9.11 -4.39
C TYR A 74 -3.92 8.91 -2.87
N HIS A 75 -5.02 8.39 -2.36
CA HIS A 75 -5.07 7.79 -1.03
C HIS A 75 -4.41 6.41 -1.07
N VAL A 76 -3.60 6.13 -0.04
CA VAL A 76 -2.82 4.89 0.07
C VAL A 76 -3.09 4.26 1.40
N ALA A 77 -3.38 2.96 1.40
CA ALA A 77 -3.51 2.16 2.60
C ALA A 77 -2.38 1.15 2.69
N GLY A 78 -1.70 1.07 3.84
CA GLY A 78 -0.60 0.11 3.98
C GLY A 78 0.03 0.08 5.36
N LYS A 79 1.02 -0.79 5.51
CA LYS A 79 1.74 -1.00 6.77
C LYS A 79 3.23 -1.23 6.54
N SER A 80 4.03 -0.54 7.35
CA SER A 80 5.45 -0.85 7.49
C SER A 80 5.69 -2.01 8.44
N GLY A 81 6.72 -2.81 8.15
CA GLY A 81 7.26 -3.83 9.03
C GLY A 81 8.79 -3.82 9.03
N THR A 82 9.35 -4.30 10.13
CA THR A 82 10.79 -4.52 10.30
C THR A 82 10.96 -5.82 11.08
N ALA A 83 11.59 -6.82 10.47
CA ALA A 83 11.84 -8.11 11.10
C ALA A 83 13.34 -8.30 11.30
N ARG A 84 13.75 -8.83 12.45
CA ARG A 84 15.13 -9.29 12.67
C ARG A 84 15.33 -10.63 11.98
N LYS A 85 16.46 -10.80 11.29
CA LYS A 85 16.79 -12.09 10.67
C LYS A 85 17.12 -13.13 11.76
N THR A 86 16.73 -14.37 11.53
CA THR A 86 17.05 -15.49 12.44
C THR A 86 18.49 -15.95 12.21
N ASN A 87 19.15 -16.42 13.25
CA ASN A 87 20.48 -17.02 13.11
C ASN A 87 20.39 -18.31 12.28
N ALA A 88 21.15 -18.40 11.19
CA ALA A 88 21.29 -19.65 10.46
C ALA A 88 22.10 -20.64 11.32
N GLY A 89 21.49 -21.76 11.72
CA GLY A 89 22.16 -22.82 12.48
C GLY A 89 22.25 -22.61 14.01
N ALA A 90 21.67 -21.54 14.55
CA ALA A 90 21.63 -21.31 16.01
C ALA A 90 20.28 -20.75 16.46
N LYS A 91 19.99 -20.86 17.76
CA LYS A 91 18.80 -20.21 18.34
C LYS A 91 18.97 -18.68 18.33
N GLY A 92 17.85 -17.96 18.18
CA GLY A 92 17.79 -16.51 18.30
C GLY A 92 17.90 -15.72 16.98
N TYR A 93 18.04 -14.40 17.12
CA TYR A 93 18.09 -13.45 16.01
C TYR A 93 19.51 -12.93 15.79
N GLN A 94 19.84 -12.63 14.54
CA GLN A 94 21.09 -11.98 14.16
C GLN A 94 21.11 -10.54 14.69
N THR A 95 22.28 -10.12 15.18
CA THR A 95 22.53 -8.73 15.55
C THR A 95 22.76 -7.91 14.29
N ASN A 96 22.14 -6.73 14.19
CA ASN A 96 22.28 -5.80 13.08
C ASN A 96 21.84 -6.32 11.68
N SER A 97 21.07 -7.40 11.61
CA SER A 97 20.52 -7.92 10.34
C SER A 97 19.00 -7.87 10.34
N TYR A 98 18.44 -7.12 9.39
CA TYR A 98 17.03 -6.77 9.34
C TYR A 98 16.45 -6.95 7.95
N ARG A 99 15.15 -7.23 7.91
CA ARG A 99 14.32 -7.14 6.73
C ARG A 99 13.36 -5.98 6.87
N SER A 100 13.48 -5.00 5.98
CA SER A 100 12.54 -3.88 5.84
C SER A 100 11.41 -4.28 4.92
N LEU A 101 10.17 -4.02 5.31
CA LEU A 101 9.02 -4.25 4.44
C LEU A 101 8.00 -3.12 4.50
N PHE A 102 7.32 -2.94 3.37
CA PHE A 102 6.08 -2.18 3.29
C PHE A 102 5.11 -2.94 2.41
N ALA A 103 3.89 -3.14 2.89
CA ALA A 103 2.81 -3.78 2.16
C ALA A 103 1.61 -2.84 2.15
N GLY A 104 0.95 -2.68 1.00
CA GLY A 104 -0.17 -1.77 0.87
C GLY A 104 -0.88 -1.89 -0.47
N PHE A 105 -1.90 -1.07 -0.65
CA PHE A 105 -2.68 -0.99 -1.87
C PHE A 105 -3.15 0.44 -2.13
N ALA A 106 -3.46 0.71 -3.39
CA ALA A 106 -3.98 2.00 -3.83
C ALA A 106 -4.83 1.84 -5.12
N PRO A 107 -5.72 2.80 -5.42
CA PRO A 107 -6.22 3.86 -4.53
C PRO A 107 -6.92 3.28 -3.27
N ALA A 108 -7.04 4.01 -2.17
CA ALA A 108 -7.63 3.45 -0.94
C ALA A 108 -9.15 3.30 -1.04
N GLN A 109 -9.83 4.19 -1.79
CA GLN A 109 -11.28 4.18 -1.92
C GLN A 109 -11.81 3.11 -2.90
N ASP A 110 -11.10 2.90 -4.01
CA ASP A 110 -11.34 1.83 -4.99
C ASP A 110 -10.02 1.12 -5.31
N PRO A 111 -9.60 0.15 -4.48
CA PRO A 111 -8.28 -0.49 -4.64
C PRO A 111 -8.11 -1.24 -5.95
N ARG A 112 -7.05 -0.90 -6.68
CA ARG A 112 -6.72 -1.50 -7.99
C ARG A 112 -5.43 -2.31 -7.99
N ILE A 113 -4.49 -1.96 -7.11
CA ILE A 113 -3.17 -2.58 -7.05
C ILE A 113 -2.81 -2.85 -5.59
N ALA A 114 -2.42 -4.08 -5.27
CA ALA A 114 -1.72 -4.42 -4.03
C ALA A 114 -0.23 -4.63 -4.33
N LEU A 115 0.64 -4.05 -3.50
CA LEU A 115 2.09 -4.06 -3.68
C LEU A 115 2.80 -4.34 -2.35
N VAL A 116 3.82 -5.19 -2.43
CA VAL A 116 4.70 -5.50 -1.30
C VAL A 116 6.13 -5.22 -1.74
N VAL A 117 6.85 -4.45 -0.91
CA VAL A 117 8.28 -4.19 -1.06
C VAL A 117 9.00 -4.82 0.11
N VAL A 118 9.95 -5.70 -0.18
CA VAL A 118 10.81 -6.34 0.82
C VAL A 118 12.26 -6.03 0.46
N ILE A 119 13.02 -5.49 1.43
CA ILE A 119 14.45 -5.19 1.29
C ILE A 119 15.18 -5.96 2.38
N ASP A 120 16.05 -6.87 1.97
CA ASP A 120 16.89 -7.67 2.86
C ASP A 120 18.20 -6.92 3.13
N GLU A 121 18.60 -6.83 4.40
CA GLU A 121 19.86 -6.20 4.84
C GLU A 121 20.07 -4.78 4.28
N PRO A 122 19.18 -3.82 4.60
CA PRO A 122 19.39 -2.43 4.20
C PRO A 122 20.68 -1.88 4.83
N GLY A 123 21.34 -0.96 4.13
CA GLY A 123 22.66 -0.42 4.50
C GLY A 123 22.74 0.20 5.90
N LYS A 124 23.98 0.40 6.38
CA LYS A 124 24.26 0.91 7.74
C LYS A 124 23.64 2.30 7.95
N GLY A 125 22.72 2.41 8.91
CA GLY A 125 22.17 3.69 9.40
C GLY A 125 20.64 3.82 9.38
N ALA A 126 19.94 3.11 8.51
CA ALA A 126 18.47 3.13 8.46
C ALA A 126 17.91 1.77 8.03
N TYR A 127 17.07 1.14 8.87
CA TYR A 127 16.55 -0.21 8.64
C TYR A 127 15.05 -0.37 8.94
N TYR A 128 14.37 0.74 9.26
CA TYR A 128 12.94 0.71 9.47
C TYR A 128 12.20 0.66 8.13
N GLY A 129 11.20 -0.22 7.99
CA GLY A 129 10.46 -0.38 6.73
C GLY A 129 9.79 0.91 6.24
N GLY A 130 9.39 1.78 7.17
CA GLY A 130 8.85 3.11 6.84
C GLY A 130 9.89 4.12 6.32
N LEU A 131 11.18 3.87 6.51
CA LEU A 131 12.26 4.69 5.97
C LEU A 131 12.80 4.13 4.65
N ILE A 132 12.88 2.81 4.54
CA ILE A 132 13.56 2.13 3.43
C ILE A 132 12.59 1.62 2.36
N SER A 133 11.59 0.82 2.75
CA SER A 133 10.67 0.20 1.79
C SER A 133 9.54 1.13 1.36
N ALA A 134 9.09 2.04 2.23
CA ALA A 134 8.00 2.97 1.95
C ALA A 134 8.26 3.92 0.76
N PRO A 135 9.42 4.59 0.62
CA PRO A 135 9.70 5.42 -0.55
C PRO A 135 9.75 4.63 -1.87
N VAL A 136 10.19 3.37 -1.81
CA VAL A 136 10.20 2.48 -2.98
C VAL A 136 8.76 2.11 -3.36
N PHE A 137 7.93 1.75 -2.38
CA PHE A 137 6.50 1.52 -2.58
C PHE A 137 5.83 2.73 -3.24
N SER A 138 6.05 3.94 -2.71
CA SER A 138 5.45 5.18 -3.23
C SER A 138 5.78 5.39 -4.71
N ARG A 139 7.07 5.28 -5.07
CA ARG A 139 7.50 5.50 -6.47
C ARG A 139 6.96 4.45 -7.44
N VAL A 140 6.99 3.17 -7.06
CA VAL A 140 6.48 2.08 -7.91
C VAL A 140 4.98 2.21 -8.06
N MET A 141 4.24 2.40 -6.96
CA MET A 141 2.78 2.56 -6.99
C MET A 141 2.36 3.77 -7.83
N ALA A 142 3.04 4.92 -7.68
CA ALA A 142 2.77 6.11 -8.50
C ALA A 142 2.94 5.84 -10.01
N GLY A 143 4.02 5.15 -10.38
CA GLY A 143 4.26 4.76 -11.77
C GLY A 143 3.19 3.78 -12.28
N SER A 144 2.88 2.74 -11.51
CA SER A 144 1.89 1.72 -11.90
C SER A 144 0.49 2.29 -12.08
N LEU A 145 0.01 3.14 -11.16
CA LEU A 145 -1.31 3.76 -11.25
C LEU A 145 -1.44 4.64 -12.49
N ARG A 146 -0.39 5.41 -12.81
CA ARG A 146 -0.34 6.24 -14.03
C ARG A 146 -0.34 5.40 -15.30
N LEU A 147 0.50 4.36 -15.36
CA LEU A 147 0.57 3.45 -16.51
C LEU A 147 -0.76 2.73 -16.76
N MET A 148 -1.51 2.44 -15.70
CA MET A 148 -2.82 1.79 -15.77
C MET A 148 -3.99 2.78 -15.95
N ASN A 149 -3.72 4.08 -16.12
CA ASN A 149 -4.73 5.14 -16.24
C ASN A 149 -5.77 5.12 -15.10
N ILE A 150 -5.35 4.84 -13.87
CA ILE A 150 -6.25 4.85 -12.71
C ILE A 150 -6.48 6.30 -12.28
N ALA A 151 -7.74 6.71 -12.14
CA ALA A 151 -8.09 8.06 -11.73
C ALA A 151 -7.57 8.38 -10.30
N PRO A 152 -6.95 9.55 -10.09
CA PRO A 152 -6.60 10.04 -8.74
C PRO A 152 -7.83 10.20 -7.84
N ASP A 153 -7.75 9.76 -6.58
CA ASP A 153 -8.84 9.86 -5.59
C ASP A 153 -8.55 10.86 -4.45
N ASN A 154 -7.39 11.52 -4.50
CA ASN A 154 -6.96 12.55 -3.55
C ASN A 154 -6.54 13.82 -4.29
N LEU A 155 -7.49 14.44 -4.99
CA LEU A 155 -7.30 15.74 -5.63
C LEU A 155 -8.02 16.83 -4.85
N PRO A 156 -7.46 18.04 -4.77
CA PRO A 156 -8.22 19.19 -4.32
C PRO A 156 -9.46 19.36 -5.22
N PRO A 157 -10.57 19.87 -4.67
CA PRO A 157 -11.74 20.22 -5.48
C PRO A 157 -11.32 21.10 -6.66
N PRO A 158 -11.93 20.96 -7.84
CA PRO A 158 -11.65 21.85 -8.96
C PRO A 158 -11.80 23.30 -8.50
N GLU A 159 -10.78 24.13 -8.71
CA GLU A 159 -10.92 25.57 -8.52
C GLU A 159 -12.10 26.03 -9.37
N GLN A 160 -13.15 26.51 -8.71
CA GLN A 160 -14.23 27.22 -9.39
C GLN A 160 -13.57 28.44 -10.03
N LYS A 161 -13.30 28.38 -11.34
CA LYS A 161 -13.01 29.58 -12.11
C LYS A 161 -14.20 30.50 -11.90
N MET A 162 -14.05 31.54 -11.07
CA MET A 162 -14.96 32.67 -11.03
C MET A 162 -15.00 33.19 -12.46
N ALA A 163 -16.06 32.85 -13.19
CA ALA A 163 -16.37 33.53 -14.43
C ALA A 163 -16.54 34.99 -14.04
N ALA A 164 -15.53 35.80 -14.36
CA ALA A 164 -15.63 37.23 -14.26
C ALA A 164 -16.76 37.66 -15.22
N ALA A 165 -17.96 37.80 -14.66
CA ALA A 165 -19.01 38.59 -15.26
C ALA A 165 -18.55 40.05 -15.18
N GLY A 166 -17.62 40.40 -16.06
CA GLY A 166 -17.26 41.77 -16.35
C GLY A 166 -18.49 42.42 -16.96
N GLN A 167 -19.22 43.17 -16.13
CA GLN A 167 -20.26 44.09 -16.57
C GLN A 167 -19.64 45.03 -17.60
N GLY A 168 -20.07 44.90 -18.85
CA GLY A 168 -19.83 45.89 -19.89
C GLY A 168 -20.57 47.17 -19.54
N GLY A 169 -19.88 48.11 -18.89
CA GLY A 169 -20.33 49.49 -18.74
C GLY A 169 -20.06 50.27 -20.03
N ARG A 170 -21.14 50.67 -20.71
CA ARG A 170 -21.11 51.72 -21.73
C ARG A 170 -21.02 53.06 -21.00
N ASN A 171 -19.99 53.85 -21.31
CA ASN A 171 -20.00 55.31 -21.27
C ASN A 171 -19.43 55.81 -22.59
#